data_AF-A0A7S2GVI2-F1
#
_entry.id   AF-A0A7S2GVI2-F1
#
_cell.length_a   1.000
_cell.length_b   1.000
_cell.length_c   1.000
_cell.angle_alpha   90.00
_cell.angle_beta   90.00
_cell.angle_gamma   90.00
#
_symmetry.space_group_name_H-M   'P 1'
#
loop_
_entity.id
_entity.type
_entity.pdbx_description
1 polymer ?
#
loop_
_entity_poly.entity_id
_entity_poly.type
_entity_poly.pdbx_seq_one_letter_code
_entity_poly.pdbx_strand_id
1 'polypeptide(L)'
;MPHPDSKPARRGGALEMAATAAGEKELQAQELLKSGNIRQAIEKYAECLSDVLMALDSCSSGHERYRDLKDAKAGIESNIASLRSFLPYEYFIEAGKGGGGRPGRRDSR
;
A
#
# COMPACT_ATOMS: atom_id res chain seq x y z
N MET A 1 -40.05 29.93 -0.66
CA MET A 1 -39.79 28.76 0.22
C MET A 1 -39.06 27.71 -0.62
N PRO A 2 -37.74 27.51 -0.51
CA PRO A 2 -37.03 26.49 -1.27
C PRO A 2 -37.06 25.11 -0.55
N HIS A 3 -37.14 24.03 -1.35
CA HIS A 3 -37.22 22.62 -0.96
C HIS A 3 -35.93 22.09 -0.28
N PRO A 4 -36.00 21.19 0.74
CA PRO A 4 -34.84 20.66 1.44
C PRO A 4 -34.21 19.39 0.84
N ASP A 5 -34.41 19.09 -0.45
CA ASP A 5 -33.94 17.85 -1.10
C ASP A 5 -32.68 18.05 -1.95
N SER A 6 -31.63 18.60 -1.36
CA SER A 6 -30.30 18.61 -2.00
C SER A 6 -29.61 17.25 -1.82
N LYS A 7 -29.98 16.29 -2.69
CA LYS A 7 -29.25 15.08 -3.15
C LYS A 7 -28.07 14.55 -2.32
N PRO A 8 -28.09 13.30 -1.81
CA PRO A 8 -26.86 12.59 -1.43
C PRO A 8 -26.26 11.84 -2.63
N ALA A 9 -26.05 12.51 -3.78
CA ALA A 9 -25.51 11.86 -4.98
C ALA A 9 -23.97 11.96 -5.12
N ARG A 10 -23.28 12.70 -4.23
CA ARG A 10 -21.83 12.95 -4.35
C ARG A 10 -20.95 12.06 -3.47
N ARG A 11 -21.50 11.38 -2.45
CA ARG A 11 -20.71 10.57 -1.52
C ARG A 11 -20.28 9.22 -2.11
N GLY A 12 -21.13 8.58 -2.92
CA GLY A 12 -20.81 7.31 -3.56
C GLY A 12 -19.63 7.39 -4.53
N GLY A 13 -19.57 8.44 -5.37
CA GLY A 13 -18.48 8.62 -6.33
C GLY A 13 -17.12 8.93 -5.69
N ALA A 14 -17.09 9.70 -4.60
CA ALA A 14 -15.85 9.99 -3.90
C ALA A 14 -15.26 8.75 -3.20
N LEU A 15 -16.13 7.92 -2.62
CA LEU A 15 -15.75 6.64 -2.01
C LEU A 15 -15.23 5.65 -3.05
N GLU A 16 -15.89 5.57 -4.20
CA GLU A 16 -15.48 4.69 -5.29
C GLU A 16 -14.15 5.11 -5.91
N MET A 17 -13.94 6.41 -6.13
CA MET A 17 -12.66 6.96 -6.58
C MET A 17 -11.53 6.75 -5.56
N ALA A 18 -11.81 6.91 -4.26
CA ALA A 18 -10.83 6.65 -3.21
C ALA A 18 -10.45 5.16 -3.13
N ALA A 19 -11.41 4.25 -3.30
CA ALA A 19 -11.15 2.82 -3.35
C ALA A 19 -10.35 2.41 -4.60
N THR A 20 -10.60 3.01 -5.76
CA THR A 20 -9.81 2.75 -6.98
C THR A 20 -8.39 3.29 -6.84
N ALA A 21 -8.23 4.51 -6.33
CA ALA A 21 -6.91 5.11 -6.07
C ALA A 21 -6.09 4.29 -5.06
N ALA A 22 -6.73 3.77 -4.01
CA ALA A 22 -6.09 2.88 -3.05
C ALA A 22 -5.59 1.58 -3.73
N GLY A 23 -6.40 0.96 -4.58
CA GLY A 23 -6.02 -0.25 -5.32
C GLY A 23 -4.85 -0.04 -6.29
N GLU A 24 -4.83 1.09 -7.00
CA GLU A 24 -3.71 1.46 -7.88
C GLU A 24 -2.40 1.66 -7.09
N LYS A 25 -2.47 2.33 -5.94
CA LYS A 25 -1.32 2.55 -5.06
C LYS A 25 -0.82 1.26 -4.44
N GLU A 26 -1.70 0.33 -4.11
CA GLU A 26 -1.32 -0.99 -3.62
C GLU A 26 -0.55 -1.79 -4.69
N LEU A 27 -1.00 -1.76 -5.94
CA LEU A 27 -0.30 -2.38 -7.06
C LEU A 27 1.10 -1.78 -7.26
N GLN A 28 1.21 -0.45 -7.24
CA GLN A 28 2.51 0.23 -7.32
C GLN A 28 3.44 -0.15 -6.16
N ALA A 29 2.91 -0.27 -4.94
CA ALA A 29 3.69 -0.72 -3.79
C ALA A 29 4.21 -2.15 -3.99
N GLN A 30 3.39 -3.06 -4.52
CA GLN A 30 3.81 -4.43 -4.84
C GLN A 30 4.88 -4.49 -5.93
N GLU A 31 4.81 -3.63 -6.95
CA GLU A 31 5.86 -3.53 -7.97
C GLU A 31 7.19 -3.04 -7.38
N LEU A 32 7.13 -2.05 -6.48
CA LEU A 32 8.30 -1.55 -5.78
C LEU A 32 8.93 -2.64 -4.89
N LEU A 33 8.12 -3.50 -4.26
CA LEU A 33 8.62 -4.67 -3.53
C LEU A 33 9.34 -5.66 -4.42
N LYS A 34 8.78 -5.99 -5.59
CA LYS A 34 9.44 -6.88 -6.57
C LYS A 34 10.76 -6.29 -7.04
N SER A 35 10.84 -4.97 -7.17
CA SER A 35 12.07 -4.26 -7.53
C SER A 35 13.06 -4.13 -6.37
N GLY A 36 12.70 -4.51 -5.14
CA GLY A 36 13.55 -4.40 -3.95
C GLY A 36 13.63 -2.98 -3.35
N ASN A 37 12.79 -2.04 -3.81
CA ASN A 37 12.74 -0.67 -3.30
C ASN A 37 11.81 -0.60 -2.08
N ILE A 38 12.24 -1.21 -0.97
CA ILE A 38 11.40 -1.43 0.23
C ILE A 38 10.92 -0.10 0.83
N ARG A 39 11.78 0.93 0.90
CA ARG A 39 11.39 2.26 1.42
C ARG A 39 10.29 2.92 0.61
N GLN A 40 10.42 2.93 -0.71
CA GLN A 40 9.41 3.51 -1.60
C GLN A 40 8.10 2.71 -1.56
N ALA A 41 8.18 1.37 -1.43
CA ALA A 41 7.00 0.54 -1.23
C ALA A 41 6.27 0.89 0.07
N ILE A 42 6.99 1.11 1.18
CA ILE A 42 6.41 1.54 2.46
C ILE A 42 5.72 2.90 2.32
N GLU A 43 6.34 3.87 1.64
CA GLU A 43 5.72 5.17 1.36
C GLU A 43 4.42 5.02 0.56
N LYS A 44 4.41 4.17 -0.48
CA LYS A 44 3.20 3.91 -1.27
C LYS A 44 2.10 3.20 -0.48
N TYR A 45 2.45 2.24 0.37
CA TYR A 45 1.48 1.65 1.29
C TYR A 45 0.93 2.67 2.30
N ALA A 46 1.75 3.62 2.78
CA ALA A 46 1.29 4.67 3.68
C ALA A 46 0.33 5.65 2.99
N GLU A 47 0.60 6.02 1.73
CA GLU A 47 -0.34 6.80 0.92
C GLU A 47 -1.67 6.06 0.72
N CYS A 48 -1.62 4.75 0.41
CA CYS A 48 -2.81 3.91 0.27
C CYS A 48 -3.61 3.84 1.59
N LEU A 49 -2.93 3.67 2.72
CA LEU A 49 -3.56 3.69 4.04
C LEU A 49 -4.30 5.00 4.32
N SER A 50 -3.70 6.14 3.94
CA SER A 50 -4.31 7.45 4.10
C SER A 50 -5.60 7.59 3.30
N ASP A 51 -5.64 7.08 2.07
CA ASP A 51 -6.85 7.11 1.22
C ASP A 51 -7.95 6.21 1.79
N VAL A 52 -7.60 5.03 2.29
CA VAL A 52 -8.55 4.11 2.95
C VAL A 52 -9.13 4.74 4.22
N LEU A 53 -8.31 5.44 5.01
CA LEU A 53 -8.78 6.18 6.19
C LEU A 53 -9.73 7.31 5.82
N MET A 54 -9.41 8.11 4.81
CA MET A 54 -10.31 9.16 4.29
C MET A 54 -11.62 8.58 3.77
N ALA A 55 -11.57 7.42 3.10
CA ALA A 55 -12.74 6.69 2.67
C ALA A 55 -13.58 6.21 3.87
N LEU A 56 -12.95 5.63 4.90
CA LEU A 56 -13.62 5.20 6.13
C LEU A 56 -14.29 6.36 6.89
N ASP A 57 -13.63 7.51 7.01
CA ASP A 57 -14.19 8.71 7.65
C ASP A 57 -15.40 9.26 6.87
N SER A 58 -15.41 9.05 5.56
CA SER A 58 -16.52 9.44 4.68
C SER A 58 -17.64 8.39 4.61
N CYS A 59 -17.42 7.17 5.13
CA CYS A 59 -18.33 6.04 5.07
C CYS A 59 -18.98 5.80 6.44
N SER A 60 -20.31 5.71 6.48
CA SER A 60 -21.00 5.27 7.70
C SER A 60 -20.76 3.78 7.96
N SER A 61 -20.74 3.37 9.23
CA SER A 61 -20.56 1.96 9.63
C SER A 61 -21.62 0.97 9.11
N GLY A 62 -22.75 1.47 8.60
CA GLY A 62 -23.78 0.68 7.92
C GLY A 62 -23.63 0.57 6.40
N HIS A 63 -22.58 1.16 5.82
CA HIS A 63 -22.33 1.08 4.39
C HIS A 63 -21.70 -0.28 4.03
N GLU A 64 -22.13 -0.89 2.94
CA GLU A 64 -21.72 -2.26 2.54
C GLU A 64 -20.19 -2.41 2.46
N ARG A 65 -19.52 -1.39 1.91
CA ARG A 65 -18.05 -1.35 1.77
C ARG A 65 -17.28 -0.98 3.06
N TYR A 66 -17.94 -0.66 4.18
CA TYR A 66 -17.25 -0.26 5.42
C TYR A 66 -16.40 -1.39 5.99
N ARG A 67 -16.89 -2.63 5.90
CA ARG A 67 -16.15 -3.82 6.33
C ARG A 67 -14.93 -4.07 5.44
N ASP A 68 -15.12 -4.01 4.12
CA ASP A 68 -14.04 -4.19 3.16
C ASP A 68 -12.92 -3.16 3.34
N LEU A 69 -13.28 -1.90 3.59
CA LEU A 69 -12.30 -0.84 3.88
C LEU A 69 -11.54 -1.06 5.20
N LYS A 70 -12.20 -1.62 6.22
CA LYS A 70 -11.53 -2.00 7.48
C LYS A 70 -10.55 -3.15 7.28
N ASP A 71 -10.95 -4.16 6.51
CA ASP A 71 -10.11 -5.31 6.22
C ASP A 71 -8.90 -4.87 5.36
N ALA A 72 -9.11 -4.00 4.37
CA ALA A 72 -8.05 -3.38 3.58
C ALA A 72 -7.06 -2.58 4.45
N LYS A 73 -7.58 -1.75 5.38
CA LYS A 73 -6.76 -0.99 6.35
C LYS A 73 -5.84 -1.94 7.13
N ALA A 74 -6.40 -3.01 7.70
CA ALA A 74 -5.63 -3.98 8.48
C ALA A 74 -4.57 -4.70 7.63
N GLY A 75 -4.91 -5.06 6.38
CA GLY A 75 -3.97 -5.67 5.43
C GLY A 75 -2.79 -4.75 5.11
N ILE A 76 -3.06 -3.47 4.83
CA ILE A 76 -2.02 -2.48 4.53
C ILE A 76 -1.13 -2.22 5.76
N GLU A 77 -1.70 -2.10 6.95
CA GLU A 77 -0.94 -1.94 8.20
C GLU A 77 -0.01 -3.14 8.46
N SER A 78 -0.51 -4.36 8.22
CA SER A 78 0.28 -5.59 8.32
C SER A 78 1.44 -5.63 7.31
N ASN A 79 1.18 -5.21 6.06
CA ASN A 79 2.21 -5.11 5.03
C ASN A 79 3.30 -4.09 5.42
N ILE A 80 2.91 -2.90 5.87
CA ILE A 80 3.86 -1.88 6.34
C ILE A 80 4.69 -2.40 7.51
N ALA A 81 4.06 -3.05 8.51
CA ALA A 81 4.75 -3.61 9.65
C ALA A 81 5.77 -4.69 9.24
N SER A 82 5.37 -5.58 8.33
CA SER A 82 6.23 -6.62 7.78
C SER A 82 7.43 -6.01 7.06
N LEU A 83 7.21 -5.04 6.16
CA LEU A 83 8.28 -4.37 5.42
C LEU A 83 9.23 -3.57 6.32
N ARG A 84 8.70 -2.91 7.35
CA ARG A 84 9.53 -2.22 8.34
C ARG A 84 10.41 -3.18 9.13
N SER A 85 9.95 -4.41 9.38
CA SER A 85 10.78 -5.44 10.02
C SER A 85 11.93 -5.92 9.13
N PHE A 86 11.82 -5.74 7.80
CA PHE A 86 12.88 -6.04 6.84
C PHE A 86 13.90 -4.90 6.64
N LEU A 87 13.57 -3.65 7.00
CA LEU A 87 14.49 -2.51 6.84
C LEU A 87 15.85 -2.68 7.57
N PRO A 88 15.94 -3.26 8.78
CA PRO A 88 17.23 -3.54 9.42
C PRO A 88 18.11 -4.51 8.62
N TYR A 89 17.52 -5.31 7.73
CA TYR A 89 18.19 -6.28 6.88
C TYR A 89 18.38 -5.79 5.43
N GLU A 90 18.01 -4.54 5.13
CA GLU A 90 18.10 -3.94 3.79
C GLU A 90 19.53 -4.02 3.22
N TYR A 91 20.55 -3.93 4.09
CA TYR A 91 21.97 -4.12 3.75
C TYR A 91 22.32 -5.51 3.17
N PHE A 92 21.61 -6.58 3.57
CA PHE A 92 21.84 -7.92 3.02
C PHE A 92 21.23 -8.08 1.63
N ILE A 93 20.18 -7.32 1.31
CA ILE A 93 19.48 -7.39 0.03
C ILE A 93 20.22 -6.56 -1.03
N GLU A 94 20.79 -5.41 -0.65
CA GLU A 94 21.62 -4.60 -1.55
C GLU A 94 22.95 -5.29 -1.94
N ALA A 95 23.51 -6.12 -1.08
CA ALA A 95 24.72 -6.91 -1.37
C ALA A 95 24.54 -7.91 -2.53
N GLY A 96 23.30 -8.25 -2.92
CA GLY A 96 22.99 -9.09 -4.08
C GLY A 96 22.89 -8.34 -5.40
N LYS A 97 22.68 -7.01 -5.38
CA LYS A 97 22.57 -6.18 -6.60
C LYS A 97 23.91 -5.59 -7.06
N GLY A 98 24.91 -5.53 -6.19
CA GLY A 98 26.27 -5.12 -6.51
C GLY A 98 27.23 -6.31 -6.55
N GLY A 99 27.44 -6.89 -7.74
CA GLY A 99 28.70 -7.58 -8.07
C GLY A 99 29.16 -8.70 -7.12
N GLY A 100 28.29 -9.68 -6.82
CA GLY A 100 28.68 -10.93 -6.17
C GLY A 100 29.36 -11.90 -7.16
N GLY A 101 30.41 -11.47 -7.84
CA GLY A 101 31.31 -12.39 -8.55
C GLY A 101 31.86 -13.36 -7.52
N ARG A 102 31.42 -14.62 -7.56
CA ARG A 102 31.91 -15.71 -6.71
C ARG A 102 33.45 -15.71 -6.72
N PRO A 103 34.14 -15.31 -5.65
CA PRO A 103 35.58 -15.46 -5.59
C PRO A 103 35.82 -16.87 -5.05
N GLY A 104 35.91 -17.87 -5.94
CA GLY A 104 36.12 -19.22 -5.45
C GLY A 104 35.97 -20.34 -6.47
N ARG A 105 36.74 -20.30 -7.55
CA ARG A 105 37.31 -21.54 -8.09
C ARG A 105 38.69 -21.26 -8.65
N ARG A 106 39.67 -21.20 -7.74
CA ARG A 106 41.08 -21.34 -8.09
C ARG A 106 41.29 -22.82 -8.36
N ASP A 107 41.03 -23.25 -9.58
CA ASP A 107 41.53 -24.54 -10.04
C ASP A 107 43.05 -24.40 -10.19
N SER A 108 43.74 -24.90 -9.17
CA SER A 108 45.18 -25.08 -9.17
C SER A 108 45.55 -26.05 -10.29
N ARG A 109 46.57 -25.67 -11.06
CA ARG A 109 47.27 -26.53 -12.03
C ARG A 109 47.78 -27.82 -11.39
#